data_AF-A0A1I1YTK1-F1
#
_entry.id   AF-A0A1I1YTK1-F1
#
_cell.length_a   1.000
_cell.length_b   1.000
_cell.length_c   1.000
_cell.angle_alpha   90.00
_cell.angle_beta   90.00
_cell.angle_gamma   90.00
#
_symmetry.space_group_name_H-M   'P 1'
#
loop_
_entity.id
_entity.type
_entity.pdbx_description
1 polymer ?
#
loop_
_entity_poly.entity_id
_entity_poly.type
_entity_poly.pdbx_seq_one_letter_code
_entity_poly.pdbx_strand_id
1 'polypeptide(L)'
;MRDDTKTETSNVITGEESADVKDNKGMAILAYIIFFIPLIAAKDSEFAMYHANQGLNLFLLGMATWIIGSIVPIIGWLIVLPFGTLFWFILLIIGIINASNGKKKQLPLIGSFKLIN
;
A
#
# COMPACT_ATOMS: atom_id res chain seq x y z
N MET A 1 12.74 -26.79 21.45
CA MET A 1 13.40 -25.67 20.73
C MET A 1 13.87 -26.09 19.32
N ARG A 2 13.10 -26.92 18.59
CA ARG A 2 13.47 -27.43 17.24
C ARG A 2 12.22 -27.88 16.44
N ASP A 3 11.15 -27.10 16.45
CA ASP A 3 9.93 -27.45 15.68
C ASP A 3 9.49 -26.30 14.76
N ASP A 4 9.63 -25.09 15.26
CA ASP A 4 9.52 -23.78 14.61
C ASP A 4 10.35 -23.64 13.31
N THR A 5 11.56 -24.19 13.24
CA THR A 5 12.41 -24.08 12.04
C THR A 5 11.93 -24.95 10.87
N LYS A 6 11.19 -26.04 11.14
CA LYS A 6 10.67 -26.91 10.07
C LYS A 6 9.41 -26.31 9.43
N THR A 7 8.55 -25.68 10.23
CA THR A 7 7.30 -25.07 9.78
C THR A 7 7.55 -23.85 8.89
N GLU A 8 8.56 -23.02 9.20
CA GLU A 8 8.98 -21.92 8.32
C GLU A 8 9.57 -22.41 7.00
N THR A 9 10.40 -23.46 7.03
CA THR A 9 11.05 -24.01 5.83
C THR A 9 10.04 -24.69 4.89
N SER A 10 8.98 -25.29 5.41
CA SER A 10 7.91 -25.91 4.61
C SER A 10 7.04 -24.88 3.88
N ASN A 11 6.70 -23.74 4.51
CA ASN A 11 5.92 -22.68 3.87
C ASN A 11 6.63 -22.05 2.65
N VAL A 12 7.95 -21.98 2.69
CA VAL A 12 8.78 -21.47 1.58
C VAL A 12 8.72 -22.40 0.35
N ILE A 13 8.47 -23.70 0.56
CA ILE A 13 8.53 -24.73 -0.50
C ILE A 13 7.13 -25.02 -1.11
N THR A 14 6.04 -24.75 -0.39
CA THR A 14 4.67 -25.05 -0.86
C THR A 14 3.88 -23.85 -1.41
N GLY A 15 4.42 -22.63 -1.34
CA GLY A 15 3.73 -21.44 -1.85
C GLY A 15 2.47 -21.08 -1.06
N GLU A 16 2.32 -21.58 0.16
CA GLU A 16 1.20 -21.22 1.02
C GLU A 16 1.33 -19.76 1.50
N GLU A 17 0.30 -18.96 1.23
CA GLU A 17 0.18 -17.62 1.83
C GLU A 17 0.18 -17.74 3.36
N SER A 18 0.90 -16.83 4.04
CA SER A 18 0.94 -16.78 5.50
C SER A 18 -0.46 -16.58 6.08
N ALA A 19 -0.68 -17.06 7.31
CA ALA A 19 -1.96 -16.87 8.01
C ALA A 19 -2.34 -15.37 8.07
N ASP A 20 -1.37 -14.50 8.38
CA ASP A 20 -1.56 -13.05 8.40
C ASP A 20 -2.10 -12.50 7.06
N VAL A 21 -1.55 -12.94 5.92
CA VAL A 21 -2.00 -12.52 4.59
C VAL A 21 -3.42 -13.02 4.30
N LYS A 22 -3.71 -14.28 4.63
CA LYS A 22 -5.03 -14.88 4.40
C LYS A 22 -6.12 -14.16 5.20
N ASP A 23 -5.88 -13.91 6.48
CA ASP A 23 -6.86 -13.34 7.40
C ASP A 23 -7.07 -11.84 7.17
N ASN A 24 -6.03 -11.12 6.74
CA ASN A 24 -6.07 -9.65 6.64
C ASN A 24 -6.10 -9.09 5.20
N LYS A 25 -6.33 -9.93 4.19
CA LYS A 25 -6.36 -9.51 2.78
C LYS A 25 -7.37 -8.40 2.50
N GLY A 26 -8.57 -8.52 3.04
CA GLY A 26 -9.61 -7.49 2.90
C GLY A 26 -9.18 -6.15 3.49
N MET A 27 -8.53 -6.18 4.66
CA MET A 27 -8.03 -4.99 5.33
C MET A 27 -6.92 -4.31 4.52
N ALA A 28 -5.99 -5.08 3.98
CA ALA A 28 -4.94 -4.58 3.09
C ALA A 28 -5.48 -3.91 1.82
N ILE A 29 -6.60 -4.40 1.25
CA ILE A 29 -7.26 -3.76 0.11
C ILE A 29 -7.92 -2.45 0.54
N LEU A 30 -8.67 -2.46 1.66
CA LEU A 30 -9.34 -1.27 2.20
C LEU A 30 -8.37 -0.15 2.54
N ALA A 31 -7.12 -0.49 2.87
CA ALA A 31 -6.03 0.46 3.12
C ALA A 31 -5.83 1.51 2.01
N TYR A 32 -6.12 1.15 0.76
CA TYR A 32 -5.96 2.06 -0.39
C TYR A 32 -7.16 2.97 -0.62
N ILE A 33 -8.33 2.63 -0.08
CA ILE A 33 -9.52 3.48 -0.12
C ILE A 33 -9.49 4.41 1.09
N ILE A 34 -9.27 3.84 2.27
CA ILE A 34 -9.18 4.55 3.55
C ILE A 34 -8.06 3.91 4.36
N PHE A 35 -6.88 4.54 4.36
CA PHE A 35 -5.70 4.01 5.05
C PHE A 35 -5.90 3.86 6.56
N PHE A 36 -6.82 4.61 7.18
CA PHE A 36 -7.14 4.54 8.61
C PHE A 36 -7.80 3.22 9.04
N ILE A 37 -8.49 2.51 8.13
CA ILE A 37 -9.27 1.31 8.51
C ILE A 37 -8.36 0.21 9.11
N PRO A 38 -7.26 -0.19 8.46
CA PRO A 38 -6.31 -1.15 9.05
C PRO A 38 -5.67 -0.70 10.36
N LEU A 39 -5.42 0.61 10.55
CA LEU A 39 -4.76 1.12 11.75
C LEU A 39 -5.57 0.83 13.02
N ILE A 40 -6.89 0.76 12.88
CA ILE A 40 -7.81 0.55 14.00
C ILE A 40 -8.17 -0.93 14.13
N ALA A 41 -8.45 -1.59 13.00
CA ALA A 41 -9.05 -2.93 12.99
C ALA A 41 -8.08 -4.08 12.69
N ALA A 42 -6.84 -3.81 12.25
CA ALA A 42 -5.84 -4.82 11.91
C ALA A 42 -4.41 -4.40 12.31
N LYS A 43 -4.26 -3.69 13.42
CA LYS A 43 -2.98 -3.13 13.89
C LYS A 43 -1.87 -4.19 14.12
N ASP A 44 -2.28 -5.42 14.46
CA ASP A 44 -1.36 -6.53 14.75
C ASP A 44 -0.95 -7.29 13.47
N SER A 45 -1.54 -6.95 12.32
CA SER A 45 -1.21 -7.52 11.01
C SER A 45 -0.10 -6.73 10.34
N GLU A 46 1.07 -7.33 10.20
CA GLU A 46 2.16 -6.72 9.43
C GLU A 46 1.76 -6.48 7.97
N PHE A 47 0.99 -7.40 7.38
CA PHE A 47 0.50 -7.28 6.01
C PHE A 47 -0.47 -6.10 5.84
N ALA A 48 -1.48 -5.99 6.71
CA ALA A 48 -2.45 -4.90 6.63
C ALA A 48 -1.77 -3.55 6.91
N MET A 49 -0.89 -3.48 7.92
CA MET A 49 -0.17 -2.27 8.28
C MET A 49 0.82 -1.82 7.20
N TYR A 50 1.43 -2.76 6.48
CA TYR A 50 2.23 -2.43 5.30
C TYR A 50 1.41 -1.70 4.23
N HIS A 51 0.24 -2.22 3.88
CA HIS A 51 -0.62 -1.59 2.88
C HIS A 51 -1.29 -0.31 3.40
N ALA A 52 -1.52 -0.18 4.70
CA ALA A 52 -1.96 1.06 5.34
C ALA A 52 -0.91 2.17 5.20
N ASN A 53 0.35 1.83 5.43
CA ASN A 53 1.45 2.77 5.22
C ASN A 53 1.56 3.20 3.74
N GLN A 54 1.39 2.26 2.80
CA GLN A 54 1.36 2.61 1.37
C GLN A 54 0.15 3.46 1.00
N GLY A 55 -1.03 3.18 1.56
CA GLY A 55 -2.24 3.98 1.38
C GLY A 55 -2.05 5.41 1.88
N LEU A 56 -1.39 5.60 3.04
CA LEU A 56 -1.04 6.91 3.57
C LEU A 56 -0.06 7.66 2.66
N ASN A 57 1.02 7.00 2.20
CA ASN A 57 1.96 7.62 1.25
C ASN A 57 1.25 8.07 -0.03
N LEU A 58 0.34 7.24 -0.54
CA LEU A 58 -0.42 7.54 -1.74
C LEU A 58 -1.39 8.72 -1.51
N PHE A 59 -2.05 8.78 -0.35
CA PHE A 59 -2.88 9.92 0.03
C PHE A 59 -2.06 11.22 0.08
N LEU A 60 -0.88 11.20 0.71
CA LEU A 60 0.00 12.37 0.79
C LEU A 60 0.50 12.81 -0.59
N LEU A 61 0.84 11.85 -1.47
CA LEU A 61 1.20 12.15 -2.86
C LEU A 61 0.05 12.86 -3.59
N GLY A 62 -1.18 12.35 -3.49
CA GLY A 62 -2.36 12.96 -4.12
C GLY A 62 -2.63 14.37 -3.61
N MET A 63 -2.49 14.58 -2.29
CA MET A 63 -2.60 15.91 -1.68
C MET A 63 -1.52 16.87 -2.20
N ALA A 64 -0.27 16.42 -2.29
CA ALA A 64 0.82 17.23 -2.84
C ALA A 64 0.58 17.58 -4.32
N THR A 65 0.12 16.62 -5.14
CA THR A 65 -0.22 16.87 -6.55
C THR A 65 -1.30 17.94 -6.70
N TRP A 66 -2.36 17.89 -5.88
CA TRP A 66 -3.43 18.89 -5.91
C TRP A 66 -2.96 20.28 -5.49
N ILE A 67 -2.18 20.37 -4.41
CA ILE A 67 -1.64 21.65 -3.92
C ILE A 67 -0.71 22.26 -4.97
N ILE A 68 0.28 21.51 -5.46
CA ILE A 68 1.26 22.01 -6.45
C ILE A 68 0.56 22.36 -7.76
N GLY A 69 -0.35 21.49 -8.22
CA GLY A 69 -1.08 21.68 -9.48
C GLY A 69 -2.04 22.87 -9.46
N SER A 70 -2.59 23.24 -8.30
CA SER A 70 -3.50 24.39 -8.18
C SER A 70 -2.77 25.73 -8.09
N ILE A 71 -1.57 25.77 -7.48
CA ILE A 71 -0.79 27.00 -7.28
C ILE A 71 -0.11 27.48 -8.57
N VAL A 72 0.34 26.57 -9.44
CA VAL A 72 1.07 26.92 -10.66
C VAL A 72 0.10 27.05 -11.85
N PRO A 73 -0.21 28.27 -12.33
CA PRO A 73 -1.12 28.43 -13.47
C PRO A 73 -0.53 27.85 -14.75
N ILE A 74 -1.39 27.46 -15.69
CA ILE A 74 -1.06 26.85 -16.99
C ILE A 74 -0.36 25.49 -16.86
N ILE A 75 0.86 25.42 -16.32
CA ILE A 75 1.62 24.17 -16.15
C ILE A 75 0.99 23.27 -15.10
N GLY A 76 0.59 23.83 -13.95
CA GLY A 76 -0.09 23.05 -12.92
C GLY A 76 -1.40 22.48 -13.43
N TRP A 77 -2.19 23.29 -14.14
CA TRP A 77 -3.50 22.88 -14.64
C TRP A 77 -3.45 21.92 -15.83
N LEU A 78 -2.57 22.15 -16.79
CA LEU A 78 -2.52 21.38 -18.04
C LEU A 78 -1.55 20.20 -17.99
N ILE A 79 -0.60 20.18 -17.04
CA ILE A 79 0.40 19.12 -16.94
C ILE A 79 0.31 18.43 -15.57
N VAL A 80 0.52 19.16 -14.47
CA VAL A 80 0.65 18.53 -13.15
C VAL A 80 -0.65 17.84 -12.72
N LEU A 81 -1.79 18.50 -12.84
CA LEU A 81 -3.08 17.93 -12.47
C LEU A 81 -3.43 16.69 -13.33
N PRO A 82 -3.47 16.73 -14.68
CA PRO A 82 -3.88 15.58 -15.46
C PRO A 82 -2.89 14.40 -15.36
N PHE A 83 -1.59 14.64 -15.56
CA PHE A 83 -0.60 13.56 -15.52
C PHE A 83 -0.30 13.09 -14.11
N GLY A 84 -0.25 14.00 -13.13
CA GLY A 84 -0.06 13.65 -11.73
C GLY A 84 -1.24 12.84 -11.16
N THR A 85 -2.48 13.24 -11.48
CA THR A 85 -3.67 12.46 -11.07
C THR A 85 -3.70 11.11 -11.75
N LEU A 86 -3.36 11.03 -13.04
CA LEU A 86 -3.28 9.75 -13.76
C LEU A 86 -2.20 8.84 -13.16
N PHE A 87 -1.02 9.37 -12.88
CA PHE A 87 0.06 8.63 -12.25
C PHE A 87 -0.34 8.14 -10.85
N TRP A 88 -0.93 9.00 -10.03
CA TRP A 88 -1.48 8.65 -8.72
C TRP A 88 -2.51 7.52 -8.82
N PHE A 89 -3.43 7.59 -9.78
CA PHE A 89 -4.45 6.57 -10.00
C PHE A 89 -3.84 5.23 -10.42
N ILE A 90 -2.80 5.23 -11.27
CA ILE A 90 -2.07 4.01 -11.64
C ILE A 90 -1.43 3.37 -10.40
N LEU A 91 -0.80 4.17 -9.53
CA LEU A 91 -0.23 3.67 -8.27
C LEU A 91 -1.29 3.08 -7.34
N LEU A 92 -2.48 3.69 -7.26
CA LEU A 92 -3.62 3.16 -6.52
C LEU A 92 -3.97 1.74 -6.98
N ILE A 93 -4.15 1.56 -8.28
CA ILE A 93 -4.50 0.26 -8.86
C ILE A 93 -3.39 -0.78 -8.62
N ILE A 94 -2.12 -0.41 -8.82
CA ILE A 94 -0.98 -1.30 -8.55
C ILE A 94 -0.96 -1.72 -7.07
N GLY A 95 -1.22 -0.80 -6.16
CA GLY A 95 -1.29 -1.07 -4.73
C GLY A 95 -2.38 -2.08 -4.38
N ILE A 96 -3.59 -1.88 -4.90
CA ILE A 96 -4.72 -2.80 -4.72
C ILE A 96 -4.40 -4.17 -5.31
N ILE A 97 -3.82 -4.24 -6.51
CA ILE A 97 -3.41 -5.51 -7.14
C ILE A 97 -2.37 -6.24 -6.28
N ASN A 98 -1.40 -5.52 -5.69
CA ASN A 98 -0.41 -6.14 -4.81
C ASN A 98 -1.06 -6.68 -3.53
N ALA A 99 -1.98 -5.92 -2.91
CA ALA A 99 -2.73 -6.37 -1.73
C ALA A 99 -3.59 -7.60 -2.02
N SER A 100 -4.34 -7.60 -3.13
CA SER A 100 -5.16 -8.74 -3.57
C SER A 100 -4.33 -9.99 -3.83
N ASN A 101 -3.10 -9.84 -4.31
CA ASN A 101 -2.16 -10.93 -4.53
C ASN A 101 -1.35 -11.33 -3.29
N GLY A 102 -1.63 -10.75 -2.11
CA GLY A 102 -0.90 -11.09 -0.88
C GLY A 102 0.55 -10.60 -0.86
N LYS A 103 0.91 -9.60 -1.68
CA LYS A 103 2.30 -9.17 -1.89
C LYS A 103 2.59 -7.83 -1.20
N LYS A 104 3.55 -7.83 -0.28
CA LYS A 104 4.17 -6.62 0.29
C LYS A 104 5.14 -5.95 -0.69
N LYS A 105 4.66 -5.54 -1.87
CA LYS A 105 5.47 -4.92 -2.93
C LYS A 105 5.35 -3.40 -2.88
N GLN A 106 6.51 -2.73 -2.86
CA GLN A 106 6.60 -1.28 -2.81
C GLN A 106 6.04 -0.65 -4.09
N LEU A 107 5.32 0.46 -3.91
CA LEU A 107 4.89 1.30 -5.02
C LEU A 107 6.09 2.02 -5.65
N PRO A 108 6.13 2.19 -6.97
CA PRO A 108 7.15 3.02 -7.63
C PRO A 108 7.22 4.42 -7.01
N LEU A 109 8.45 4.94 -6.83
CA LEU A 109 8.80 6.28 -6.32
C LEU A 109 8.45 6.60 -4.86
N ILE A 110 7.34 6.08 -4.33
CA ILE A 110 6.86 6.40 -2.97
C ILE A 110 6.86 5.21 -2.00
N GLY A 111 7.19 4.01 -2.48
CA GLY A 111 7.02 2.78 -1.71
C GLY A 111 7.99 2.59 -0.55
N SER A 112 9.06 3.38 -0.47
CA SER A 112 10.12 3.26 0.53
C SER A 112 9.86 4.04 1.82
N PHE A 113 8.89 4.96 1.84
CA PHE A 113 8.60 5.76 3.03
C PHE A 113 7.83 4.92 4.05
N LYS A 114 8.41 4.72 5.25
CA LYS A 114 7.74 4.10 6.39
C LYS A 114 7.33 5.18 7.39
N LEU A 115 6.04 5.54 7.38
CA LEU A 115 5.41 6.55 8.23
C LEU A 115 4.63 5.94 9.40
N ILE A 116 4.20 4.68 9.26
CA ILE A 116 3.47 3.93 10.28
C ILE A 116 4.43 2.90 10.89
N ASN A 117 4.61 2.94 12.20
CA ASN A 117 5.60 2.13 12.92
C ASN A 117 5.13 0.69 13.12
#